data_AF-A0A6C0HES8-F1
#
_entry.id   AF-A0A6C0HES8-F1
#
_cell.length_a   1.000
_cell.length_b   1.000
_cell.length_c   1.000
_cell.angle_alpha   90.00
_cell.angle_beta   90.00
_cell.angle_gamma   90.00
#
_symmetry.space_group_name_H-M   'P 1'
#
loop_
_entity.id
_entity.type
_entity.pdbx_description
1 polymer ?
#
loop_
_entity_poly.entity_id
_entity_poly.type
_entity_poly.pdbx_seq_one_letter_code
_entity_poly.pdbx_strand_id
1 'polypeptide(L)'
;MQCGSMRIKKSLTKKYKKSTRSSKRIKRDPGSRKRSKKQSKRSSNKRGSVKSKCRQWLQDKIKKNMKELKKGRWVSRAQAIAVSYSQVKKSHPQCKRSLAKKRTTKRK
;
A
#
# COMPACT_ATOMS: atom_id res chain seq x y z
N MET A 1 4.07 57.73 -47.52
CA MET A 1 2.91 58.11 -46.67
C MET A 1 3.38 58.08 -45.22
N GLN A 2 3.85 59.21 -44.71
CA GLN A 2 3.14 60.13 -43.80
C GLN A 2 3.07 59.64 -42.35
N CYS A 3 3.92 60.26 -41.52
CA CYS A 3 3.80 60.31 -40.06
C CYS A 3 2.56 61.12 -39.67
N GLY A 4 1.70 60.54 -38.83
CA GLY A 4 0.59 61.23 -38.17
C GLY A 4 0.88 61.41 -36.68
N SER A 5 1.28 62.62 -36.32
CA SER A 5 1.33 63.15 -34.95
C SER A 5 -0.05 63.16 -34.31
N MET A 6 -0.17 62.98 -32.98
CA MET A 6 -1.01 63.83 -32.09
C MET A 6 -0.83 63.45 -30.61
N ARG A 7 -0.33 64.41 -29.82
CA ARG A 7 -0.33 64.45 -28.35
C ARG A 7 -1.71 64.91 -27.85
N ILE A 8 -2.32 64.23 -26.87
CA ILE A 8 -3.30 64.86 -25.96
C ILE A 8 -3.03 64.40 -24.51
N LYS A 9 -3.33 65.32 -23.59
CA LYS A 9 -2.72 65.57 -22.28
C LYS A 9 -3.41 64.87 -21.10
N LYS A 10 -2.63 64.77 -20.02
CA LYS A 10 -2.96 64.53 -18.59
C LYS A 10 -4.38 64.94 -18.12
N SER A 11 -5.01 64.09 -17.31
CA SER A 11 -5.69 64.48 -16.05
C SER A 11 -5.95 63.23 -15.17
N LEU A 12 -5.27 63.12 -14.03
CA LEU A 12 -5.84 63.23 -12.67
C LEU A 12 -6.98 62.20 -12.43
N THR A 13 -6.76 61.12 -11.69
CA THR A 13 -6.94 61.16 -10.23
C THR A 13 -6.15 60.06 -9.50
N LYS A 14 -5.40 60.47 -8.47
CA LYS A 14 -4.89 59.60 -7.40
C LYS A 14 -6.09 59.04 -6.61
N LYS A 15 -6.17 57.73 -6.40
CA LYS A 15 -6.65 57.15 -5.13
C LYS A 15 -5.99 55.78 -4.85
N TYR A 16 -4.96 55.85 -3.99
CA TYR A 16 -4.57 54.92 -2.94
C TYR A 16 -4.53 53.38 -3.16
N LYS A 17 -3.30 52.85 -3.15
CA LYS A 17 -2.77 51.64 -2.46
C LYS A 17 -3.75 50.47 -2.18
N LYS A 18 -3.44 49.27 -2.70
CA LYS A 18 -2.78 48.19 -1.89
C LYS A 18 -2.28 46.99 -2.72
N SER A 19 -0.97 46.78 -2.63
CA SER A 19 -0.16 45.56 -2.79
C SER A 19 -0.66 44.37 -3.64
N THR A 20 0.03 44.18 -4.76
CA THR A 20 0.68 42.93 -5.18
C THR A 20 0.36 41.64 -4.40
N ARG A 21 -0.38 40.73 -5.04
CA ARG A 21 0.01 39.31 -5.02
C ARG A 21 -0.49 38.58 -6.26
N SER A 22 0.47 38.28 -7.13
CA SER A 22 0.33 37.38 -8.27
C SER A 22 -0.33 36.07 -7.86
N SER A 23 -1.60 35.89 -8.19
CA SER A 23 -2.28 34.60 -8.10
C SER A 23 -1.84 33.75 -9.28
N LYS A 24 -0.75 33.00 -9.09
CA LYS A 24 -0.40 31.85 -9.94
C LYS A 24 -1.59 30.89 -9.94
N ARG A 25 -2.36 30.94 -11.03
CA ARG A 25 -3.45 30.02 -11.35
C ARG A 25 -2.83 28.66 -11.69
N ILE A 26 -2.52 27.87 -10.68
CA ILE A 26 -2.10 26.48 -10.85
C ILE A 26 -3.35 25.70 -11.32
N LYS A 27 -3.31 25.23 -12.57
CA LYS A 27 -4.26 24.25 -13.11
C LYS A 27 -4.26 23.05 -12.16
N ARG A 28 -5.37 22.82 -11.46
CA ARG A 28 -5.56 21.65 -10.60
C ARG A 28 -5.98 20.48 -11.49
N ASP A 29 -5.08 19.53 -11.65
CA ASP A 29 -5.37 18.22 -12.22
C ASP A 29 -6.44 17.50 -11.37
N PRO A 30 -7.59 17.08 -11.92
CA PRO A 30 -8.61 16.35 -11.18
C PRO A 30 -8.29 14.85 -11.18
N GLY A 31 -7.12 14.47 -10.66
CA GLY A 31 -6.59 13.12 -10.81
C GLY A 31 -5.93 12.58 -9.55
N SER A 32 -6.66 11.75 -8.81
CA SER A 32 -6.21 10.94 -7.66
C SER A 32 -6.31 11.60 -6.27
N ARG A 33 -7.52 11.56 -5.69
CA ARG A 33 -7.67 11.40 -4.23
C ARG A 33 -6.97 10.09 -3.81
N LYS A 34 -5.65 10.11 -3.59
CA LYS A 34 -4.97 9.07 -2.81
C LYS A 34 -5.46 9.21 -1.37
N ARG A 35 -6.56 8.53 -1.08
CA ARG A 35 -7.12 8.35 0.26
C ARG A 35 -6.10 7.57 1.08
N SER A 36 -5.22 8.29 1.78
CA SER A 36 -4.31 7.73 2.77
C SER A 36 -5.12 7.12 3.92
N LYS A 37 -5.58 5.88 3.77
CA LYS A 37 -6.05 5.05 4.89
C LYS A 37 -4.83 4.71 5.74
N LYS A 38 -4.36 5.67 6.54
CA LYS A 38 -3.43 5.42 7.63
C LYS A 38 -4.22 4.74 8.75
N GLN A 39 -4.49 3.45 8.55
CA GLN A 39 -5.11 2.61 9.56
C GLN A 39 -4.05 2.34 10.62
N SER A 40 -4.03 3.17 11.66
CA SER A 40 -3.23 2.96 12.87
C SER A 40 -3.74 1.71 13.57
N LYS A 41 -3.22 0.54 13.18
CA LYS A 41 -3.39 -0.67 13.97
C LYS A 41 -2.55 -0.51 15.23
N ARG A 42 -3.15 0.11 16.26
CA ARG A 42 -2.75 -0.06 17.66
C ARG A 42 -2.78 -1.56 17.96
N SER A 43 -1.66 -2.27 17.78
CA SER A 43 -1.55 -3.64 18.25
C SER A 43 -1.27 -3.60 19.73
N SER A 44 -2.34 -3.66 20.53
CA SER A 44 -2.24 -3.93 21.95
C SER A 44 -1.40 -5.21 22.17
N ASN A 45 -0.49 -5.12 23.13
CA ASN A 45 0.46 -6.12 23.62
C ASN A 45 0.34 -7.53 23.04
N LYS A 46 1.18 -7.78 22.04
CA LYS A 46 1.16 -8.91 21.11
C LYS A 46 1.94 -10.11 21.67
N ARG A 47 1.59 -10.64 22.84
CA ARG A 47 1.87 -12.06 23.12
C ARG A 47 0.84 -12.88 22.34
N GLY A 48 0.96 -12.85 21.01
CA GLY A 48 0.04 -13.54 20.11
C GLY A 48 -0.06 -15.01 20.55
N SER A 49 -1.29 -15.51 20.62
CA SER A 49 -1.56 -16.92 20.94
C SER A 49 -0.65 -17.85 20.13
N VAL A 50 -0.36 -19.06 20.65
CA VAL A 50 0.47 -20.06 19.94
C VAL A 50 0.01 -20.23 18.49
N LYS A 51 -1.31 -20.20 18.25
CA LYS A 51 -1.93 -20.23 16.93
C LYS A 51 -1.52 -19.05 16.03
N SER A 52 -1.43 -17.85 16.58
CA SER A 52 -0.96 -16.65 15.88
C SER A 52 0.50 -16.79 15.45
N LYS A 53 1.37 -17.25 16.37
CA LYS A 53 2.79 -17.52 16.07
C LYS A 53 2.96 -18.57 14.98
N CYS A 54 2.22 -19.67 15.07
CA CYS A 54 2.21 -20.73 14.05
C CYS A 54 1.78 -20.24 12.67
N ARG A 55 0.78 -19.34 12.60
CA ARG A 55 0.37 -18.73 11.34
C ARG A 55 1.45 -17.81 10.78
N GLN A 56 2.13 -17.06 11.64
CA GLN A 56 3.20 -16.16 11.23
C GLN A 56 4.39 -16.94 10.66
N TRP A 57 4.88 -17.96 11.36
CA TRP A 57 5.94 -18.84 10.86
C TRP A 57 5.57 -19.52 9.54
N LEU A 58 4.32 -19.96 9.42
CA LEU A 58 3.81 -20.53 8.18
C LEU A 58 3.82 -19.51 7.03
N GLN A 59 3.33 -18.29 7.26
CA GLN A 59 3.33 -17.23 6.25
C GLN A 59 4.75 -16.88 5.81
N ASP A 60 5.67 -16.77 6.76
CA ASP A 60 7.07 -16.47 6.47
C ASP A 60 7.71 -17.58 5.64
N LYS A 61 7.40 -18.85 5.94
CA LYS A 61 7.93 -19.98 5.17
C LYS A 61 7.31 -20.08 3.78
N ILE A 62 6.00 -19.84 3.65
CA ILE A 62 5.33 -19.74 2.34
C ILE A 62 5.98 -18.64 1.52
N LYS A 63 6.24 -17.46 2.09
CA LYS A 63 6.88 -16.35 1.37
C LYS A 63 8.27 -16.74 0.84
N LYS A 64 9.07 -17.47 1.63
CA LYS A 64 10.37 -17.99 1.20
C LYS A 64 10.21 -19.02 0.08
N ASN A 65 9.36 -20.03 0.24
CA ASN A 65 9.16 -21.08 -0.78
C ASN A 65 8.53 -20.53 -2.06
N MET A 66 7.69 -19.49 -1.98
CA MET A 66 7.15 -18.81 -3.17
C MET A 66 8.23 -18.02 -3.94
N LYS A 67 9.26 -17.50 -3.25
CA LYS A 67 10.44 -16.94 -3.94
C LYS A 67 11.25 -18.04 -4.61
N GLU A 68 11.40 -19.19 -3.97
CA GLU A 68 12.08 -20.36 -4.54
C GLU A 68 11.32 -20.96 -5.74
N LEU A 69 9.99 -20.91 -5.72
CA LEU A 69 9.15 -21.28 -6.85
C LEU A 69 9.48 -20.43 -8.08
N LYS A 70 9.65 -19.11 -7.91
CA LYS A 70 10.08 -18.22 -8.99
C LYS A 70 11.49 -18.51 -9.51
N LYS A 71 12.32 -19.19 -8.71
CA LYS A 71 13.65 -19.66 -9.10
C LYS A 71 13.62 -21.06 -9.73
N GLY A 72 12.43 -21.66 -9.92
CA GLY A 72 12.28 -22.99 -10.52
C GLY A 72 12.44 -24.17 -9.56
N ARG A 73 12.53 -23.95 -8.24
CA ARG A 73 12.72 -25.05 -7.27
C ARG A 73 11.48 -25.93 -7.05
N TRP A 74 10.30 -25.42 -7.37
CA TRP A 74 9.02 -26.13 -7.18
C TRP A 74 8.26 -26.12 -8.51
N VAL A 75 7.49 -27.17 -8.80
CA VAL A 75 6.73 -27.30 -10.06
C VAL A 75 5.45 -26.50 -10.00
N SER A 76 4.79 -26.49 -8.83
CA SER A 76 3.51 -25.80 -8.66
C SER A 76 3.44 -25.01 -7.36
N ARG A 77 2.56 -24.00 -7.36
CA ARG A 77 2.22 -23.22 -6.16
C ARG A 77 1.68 -24.12 -5.03
N ALA A 78 0.87 -25.11 -5.38
CA ALA A 78 0.31 -26.06 -4.42
C ALA A 78 1.42 -26.86 -3.73
N GLN A 79 2.40 -27.34 -4.49
CA GLN A 79 3.56 -28.05 -3.96
C GLN A 79 4.38 -27.16 -3.01
N ALA A 80 4.71 -25.94 -3.42
CA ALA A 80 5.48 -25.00 -2.59
C ALA A 80 4.80 -24.73 -1.23
N ILE A 81 3.48 -24.56 -1.23
CA ILE A 81 2.67 -24.37 -0.03
C ILE A 81 2.66 -25.65 0.83
N ALA A 82 2.41 -26.81 0.24
CA ALA A 82 2.38 -28.09 0.96
C ALA A 82 3.73 -28.38 1.66
N VAL A 83 4.84 -28.07 0.99
CA VAL A 83 6.18 -28.17 1.56
C VAL A 83 6.35 -27.19 2.72
N SER A 84 5.87 -25.95 2.60
CA SER A 84 5.92 -24.97 3.71
C SER A 84 5.20 -25.48 4.96
N TYR A 85 4.01 -26.06 4.80
CA TYR A 85 3.28 -26.68 5.92
C TYR A 85 4.08 -27.81 6.57
N SER A 86 4.70 -28.67 5.77
CA SER A 86 5.49 -29.80 6.27
C SER A 86 6.73 -29.33 7.03
N GLN A 87 7.45 -28.35 6.50
CA GLN A 87 8.65 -27.77 7.11
C GLN A 87 8.34 -27.05 8.44
N VAL A 88 7.22 -26.32 8.50
CA VAL A 88 6.80 -25.63 9.73
C VAL A 88 6.35 -26.63 10.79
N LYS A 89 5.65 -27.71 10.41
CA LYS A 89 5.28 -28.78 11.35
C LYS A 89 6.48 -29.56 11.90
N LYS A 90 7.56 -29.69 11.11
CA LYS A 90 8.80 -30.34 11.53
C LYS A 90 9.62 -29.46 12.49
N SER A 91 9.77 -28.17 12.16
CA SER A 91 10.52 -27.21 12.99
C SER A 91 9.77 -26.72 14.22
N HIS A 92 8.43 -26.69 14.18
CA HIS A 92 7.58 -26.21 15.27
C HIS A 92 6.48 -27.25 15.58
N PRO A 93 6.79 -28.31 16.36
CA PRO A 93 5.84 -29.38 16.69
C PRO A 93 4.53 -28.89 17.34
N GLN A 94 4.59 -27.81 18.12
CA GLN A 94 3.44 -27.14 18.74
C GLN A 94 2.40 -26.65 17.71
N CYS A 95 2.82 -26.46 16.46
CA CYS A 95 1.93 -26.03 15.37
C CYS A 95 1.19 -27.17 14.69
N LYS A 96 1.50 -28.44 14.98
CA LYS A 96 0.84 -29.61 14.34
C LYS A 96 -0.68 -29.57 14.49
N ARG A 97 -1.17 -29.38 15.72
CA ARG A 97 -2.60 -29.27 16.02
C ARG A 97 -3.22 -28.00 15.41
N SER A 98 -2.53 -26.87 15.53
CA SER A 98 -3.02 -25.59 15.02
C SER A 98 -3.15 -25.53 13.49
N LEU A 99 -2.33 -26.31 12.77
CA LEU A 99 -2.28 -26.38 11.31
C LEU A 99 -2.89 -27.68 10.74
N ALA A 100 -3.62 -28.44 11.55
CA ALA A 100 -4.33 -29.62 11.09
C ALA A 100 -5.50 -29.20 10.18
N LYS A 101 -5.66 -29.87 9.02
CA LYS A 101 -6.88 -29.72 8.21
C LYS A 101 -8.03 -30.30 9.02
N LYS A 102 -9.11 -29.54 9.20
CA LYS A 102 -10.37 -30.13 9.64
C LYS A 102 -10.83 -31.09 8.54
N ARG A 103 -10.97 -32.37 8.86
CA ARG A 103 -11.64 -33.32 7.96
C ARG A 103 -13.11 -32.91 7.96
N THR A 104 -13.55 -32.26 6.89
CA THR A 104 -14.99 -32.08 6.67
C THR A 104 -15.52 -33.46 6.30
N THR A 105 -16.11 -34.14 7.27
CA THR A 105 -16.91 -35.34 7.00
C THR A 105 -18.12 -34.89 6.18
N LYS A 106 -18.03 -35.01 4.85
CA LYS A 106 -19.23 -35.03 4.00
C LYS A 106 -19.94 -36.33 4.35
N ARG A 107 -20.89 -36.30 5.28
CA ARG A 107 -21.87 -37.38 5.40
C ARG A 107 -22.64 -37.38 4.09
N LYS A 108 -22.61 -38.52 3.40
CA LYS A 108 -23.38 -38.77 2.18
C LYS A 108 -24.85 -38.89 2.52
#